data_AF-A0AAU5BCP9-F1
#
_entry.id   AF-A0AAU5BCP9-F1
#
_cell.length_a   1.000
_cell.length_b   1.000
_cell.length_c   1.000
_cell.angle_alpha   90.00
_cell.angle_beta   90.00
_cell.angle_gamma   90.00
#
_symmetry.space_group_name_H-M   'P 1'
#
loop_
_entity.id
_entity.type
_entity.pdbx_description
1 polymer ?
#
loop_
_entity_poly.entity_id
_entity_poly.type
_entity_poly.pdbx_seq_one_letter_code
_entity_poly.pdbx_strand_id
1 'polypeptide(L)' 'MDAIQQQMYDTWRAARDGVRPPPLPGTHDGEILRDLMGRVRARREILARKRAEAWPRW' A
#
# COMPACT_ATOMS: atom_id res chain seq x y z
N MET A 1 10.09 17.73 -14.64
CA MET A 1 8.81 17.06 -14.97
C MET A 1 8.25 16.51 -13.69
N ASP A 2 7.03 16.91 -13.32
CA ASP A 2 6.31 16.39 -12.16
C ASP A 2 5.61 15.06 -12.50
N ALA A 3 5.38 14.20 -11.50
CA ALA A 3 4.74 12.89 -11.66
C ALA A 3 3.33 13.02 -12.26
N ILE A 4 2.60 14.09 -11.92
CA ILE A 4 1.28 14.37 -12.49
C ILE A 4 1.40 14.74 -13.98
N GLN A 5 2.37 15.58 -14.33
CA GLN A 5 2.61 15.99 -15.73
C GLN A 5 3.01 14.81 -16.61
N GLN A 6 3.85 13.92 -16.08
CA GLN A 6 4.23 12.69 -16.77
C GLN A 6 3.04 11.73 -16.92
N GLN A 7 2.23 11.55 -15.86
CA GLN A 7 1.00 10.75 -15.93
C GLN A 7 0.04 11.25 -17.01
N MET A 8 -0.15 12.57 -17.12
CA MET A 8 -1.01 13.17 -18.15
C MET A 8 -0.49 12.84 -19.56
N TYR A 9 0.82 12.98 -19.78
CA TYR A 9 1.43 12.72 -21.07
C TYR A 9 1.36 11.23 -21.46
N ASP A 10 1.66 10.35 -20.51
CA ASP A 10 1.64 8.90 -20.73
C ASP A 10 0.21 8.38 -20.93
N THR A 11 -0.78 8.95 -20.24
CA THR A 11 -2.21 8.62 -20.45
C THR A 11 -2.68 9.08 -21.83
N TRP A 12 -2.32 10.29 -22.25
CA TRP A 12 -2.64 10.81 -23.58
C TRP A 12 -2.01 9.93 -24.68
N ARG A 13 -0.73 9.59 -24.51
CA ARG A 13 -0.01 8.70 -25.43
C ARG A 13 -0.65 7.33 -25.51
N ALA A 14 -1.03 6.74 -24.37
CA ALA A 14 -1.68 5.44 -24.31
C ALA A 14 -3.03 5.45 -25.05
N ALA A 15 -3.83 6.50 -24.86
CA ALA A 15 -5.09 6.66 -25.57
C ALA A 15 -4.90 6.80 -27.08
N ARG A 16 -3.89 7.56 -27.52
CA ARG A 16 -3.54 7.74 -28.93
C ARG A 16 -3.07 6.43 -29.59
N ASP A 17 -2.24 5.67 -28.88
CA ASP A 17 -1.61 4.45 -29.40
C ASP A 17 -2.50 3.21 -29.16
N GLY A 18 -3.69 3.36 -28.55
CA GLY A 18 -4.65 2.29 -28.30
C GLY A 18 -4.19 1.25 -27.27
N VAL A 19 -3.25 1.60 -26.41
CA VAL A 19 -2.68 0.72 -25.39
C VAL A 19 -3.26 1.01 -24.01
N ARG A 20 -3.08 0.07 -23.08
CA ARG A 20 -3.54 0.23 -21.70
C ARG A 20 -2.86 1.46 -21.05
N PRO A 21 -3.62 2.34 -20.37
CA PRO A 21 -3.04 3.47 -19.67
C PRO A 21 -2.14 3.03 -18.51
N PRO A 22 -1.12 3.82 -18.15
CA PRO A 22 -0.28 3.54 -16.99
C PRO A 22 -1.13 3.52 -15.71
N PRO A 23 -0.72 2.72 -14.69
CA PRO A 23 -1.39 2.74 -13.41
C PRO A 23 -1.32 4.13 -12.79
N LEU A 24 -2.37 4.53 -12.06
CA LEU A 24 -2.40 5.84 -11.42
C LEU A 24 -1.22 5.98 -10.45
N PRO A 25 -0.60 7.17 -10.38
CA PRO A 25 0.40 7.45 -9.37
C PRO A 25 -0.19 7.17 -7.98
N GLY A 26 0.61 6.55 -7.10
CA GLY A 26 0.18 6.13 -5.76
C GLY A 26 -0.45 4.74 -5.66
N THR A 27 -0.67 4.03 -6.78
CA THR A 27 -1.18 2.63 -6.73
C THR A 27 -0.22 1.71 -5.99
N HIS A 28 1.08 1.83 -6.25
CA HIS A 28 2.11 1.04 -5.56
C HIS A 28 2.19 1.40 -4.07
N ASP A 29 2.06 2.68 -3.73
CA ASP A 29 2.07 3.16 -2.34
C ASP A 29 0.91 2.57 -1.54
N GLY A 30 -0.27 2.44 -2.16
CA GLY A 30 -1.44 1.81 -1.53
C GLY A 30 -1.22 0.32 -1.19
N GLU A 31 -0.54 -0.43 -2.05
CA GLU A 31 -0.19 -1.84 -1.80
C GLU A 31 0.82 -1.97 -0.67
N ILE A 32 1.86 -1.12 -0.67
CA ILE A 32 2.85 -1.08 0.40
C ILE A 32 2.21 -0.70 1.74
N LEU A 33 1.31 0.29 1.76
CA LEU A 33 0.61 0.69 2.98
C LEU A 33 -0.28 -0.44 3.53
N ARG A 34 -0.97 -1.19 2.64
CA ARG A 34 -1.79 -2.32 3.06
C ARG A 34 -0.93 -3.43 3.68
N ASP A 35 0.20 -3.75 3.07
CA ASP A 35 1.15 -4.74 3.60
C ASP A 35 1.71 -4.29 4.96
N LEU A 36 2.16 -3.03 5.06
CA LEU A 36 2.64 -2.44 6.30
C LEU A 36 1.60 -2.51 7.41
N MET A 37 0.34 -2.14 7.12
CA MET A 37 -0.76 -2.22 8.07
C MET A 37 -1.05 -3.66 8.51
N GLY A 38 -0.92 -4.63 7.61
CA GLY A 38 -1.00 -6.06 7.93
C GLY A 38 0.08 -6.48 8.93
N ARG A 39 1.34 -6.08 8.69
CA ARG A 39 2.46 -6.37 9.61
C ARG A 39 2.27 -5.71 10.97
N VAL A 40 1.82 -4.45 11.02
CA VAL A 40 1.53 -3.73 12.26
C VAL A 40 0.43 -4.44 13.05
N ARG A 41 -0.62 -4.91 12.39
CA ARG A 41 -1.71 -5.65 13.04
C ARG A 41 -1.21 -6.96 13.63
N ALA A 42 -0.50 -7.78 12.85
CA ALA A 42 0.07 -9.04 13.33
C ALA A 42 1.02 -8.81 14.52
N ARG A 43 1.82 -7.75 14.47
CA ARG A 43 2.70 -7.39 15.60
C ARG A 43 1.92 -7.05 16.86
N ARG A 44 0.82 -6.31 16.74
CA ARG A 44 -0.06 -5.98 17.88
C ARG A 44 -0.69 -7.22 18.49
N GLU A 45 -1.14 -8.17 17.66
CA GLU A 45 -1.72 -9.43 18.14
C GLU A 45 -0.70 -10.27 18.92
N ILE A 46 0.53 -10.39 18.41
CA ILE A 46 1.62 -11.08 19.11
C ILE A 46 1.89 -10.42 20.47
N LEU A 47 1.95 -9.09 20.52
CA LEU A 47 2.19 -8.36 21.76
C LEU A 47 1.03 -8.51 22.75
N ALA A 48 -0.21 -8.46 22.28
CA ALA A 48 -1.40 -8.68 23.10
C ALA A 48 -1.42 -10.09 23.69
N ARG A 49 -1.05 -11.11 22.90
CA ARG A 49 -0.93 -12.48 23.37
C ARG A 49 0.16 -12.65 24.42
N LYS A 50 1.36 -12.12 24.17
CA LYS A 50 2.45 -12.12 25.16
C LYS A 50 2.04 -11.44 26.47
N ARG A 51 1.27 -10.34 26.39
CA ARG A 51 0.76 -9.65 27.57
C ARG A 51 -0.27 -10.48 28.33
N ALA A 52 -1.16 -11.19 27.63
CA ALA A 52 -2.14 -12.07 28.25
C ALA A 52 -1.49 -13.29 28.91
N GLU A 53 -0.46 -13.87 28.29
CA GLU A 53 0.34 -14.95 28.88
C GLU A 53 1.17 -14.49 30.08
N ALA A 54 1.65 -13.24 30.06
CA ALA A 54 2.35 -12.64 31.19
C ALA A 54 1.43 -12.22 32.35
N TRP A 55 0.10 -12.28 32.19
CA TRP A 55 -0.85 -11.95 33.25
C TRP A 55 -1.05 -13.17 34.16
N PRO A 56 -0.74 -13.09 35.46
CA PRO A 56 -0.86 -14.23 36.33
C PRO A 56 -2.35 -14.51 36.60
N ARG A 57 -2.78 -15.74 36.34
CA ARG A 57 -4.10 -16.25 36.70
C ARG A 57 -4.03 -16.79 38.12
N TRP A 58 -4.35 -15.95 39.09
CA TRP A 58 -4.63 -16.34 40.46
C TRP A 58 -6.08 -15.98 40.81
#